data_AF-R6DLN1-F1
#
_entry.id   AF-R6DLN1-F1
#
_cell.length_a   1.000
_cell.length_b   1.000
_cell.length_c   1.000
_cell.angle_alpha   90.00
_cell.angle_beta   90.00
_cell.angle_gamma   90.00
#
_symmetry.space_group_name_H-M   'P 1'
#
loop_
_entity.id
_entity.type
_entity.pdbx_description
1 polymer ?
#
loop_
_entity_poly.entity_id
_entity_poly.type
_entity_poly.pdbx_seq_one_letter_code
_entity_poly.pdbx_strand_id
1 'polypeptide(L)'
;MGQIKTRCSNIATGLFFFLMLIVSFSACTHSQKDIIPSAEYAPYVNAYTGGVISQGSTIRIELTHDQPMVDMNNELKDNPFSFSPSLKGKAYWVSNNTIEFVPEEGTLKPGAFYEGTFQLGDFIEVDKKLKELNSTCKCNRILINNLFKFFV
;
A
#
# COMPACT_ATOMS: atom_id res chain seq x y z
N MET A 1 -20.45 -5.02 70.01
CA MET A 1 -19.40 -4.77 69.01
C MET A 1 -19.18 -6.06 68.23
N GLY A 2 -19.18 -6.19 66.90
CA GLY A 2 -19.11 -5.25 65.79
C GLY A 2 -18.45 -6.05 64.64
N GLN A 3 -19.21 -6.96 64.00
CA GLN A 3 -18.70 -7.77 62.90
C GLN A 3 -18.80 -6.95 61.60
N ILE A 4 -17.67 -6.44 61.14
CA ILE A 4 -17.53 -5.70 59.90
C ILE A 4 -17.73 -6.67 58.74
N LYS A 5 -18.84 -6.51 58.03
CA LYS A 5 -19.22 -7.33 56.88
C LYS A 5 -18.34 -6.95 55.68
N THR A 6 -17.34 -7.78 55.41
CA THR A 6 -16.38 -7.64 54.30
C THR A 6 -17.11 -7.67 52.96
N ARG A 7 -17.32 -6.49 52.35
CA ARG A 7 -17.86 -6.32 51.00
C ARG A 7 -16.75 -5.99 49.99
N CYS A 8 -15.58 -6.62 50.10
CA CYS A 8 -14.41 -6.34 49.26
C CYS A 8 -14.22 -7.30 48.07
N SER A 9 -15.18 -8.19 47.76
CA SER A 9 -14.94 -9.23 46.76
C SER A 9 -15.26 -8.83 45.31
N ASN A 10 -16.10 -7.82 45.06
CA ASN A 10 -16.65 -7.57 43.71
C ASN A 10 -15.92 -6.46 42.92
N ILE A 11 -15.09 -5.64 43.58
CA ILE A 11 -14.35 -4.54 42.94
C ILE A 11 -13.04 -5.06 42.33
N ALA A 12 -12.40 -6.05 42.96
CA ALA A 12 -11.15 -6.63 42.50
C ALA A 12 -11.29 -7.39 41.17
N THR A 13 -12.44 -8.06 40.95
CA THR A 13 -12.70 -8.84 39.72
C THR A 13 -12.93 -7.93 38.51
N GLY A 14 -13.59 -6.78 38.69
CA GLY A 14 -13.83 -5.81 37.62
C GLY A 14 -12.53 -5.14 37.15
N LEU A 15 -11.62 -4.86 38.08
CA LEU A 15 -10.33 -4.25 37.77
C LEU A 15 -9.44 -5.17 36.93
N PHE A 16 -9.49 -6.48 37.18
CA PHE A 16 -8.77 -7.50 36.40
C PHE A 16 -9.32 -7.64 34.97
N PHE A 17 -10.65 -7.59 34.80
CA PHE A 17 -11.28 -7.66 33.48
C PHE A 17 -11.00 -6.41 32.63
N PHE A 18 -10.91 -5.24 33.27
CA PHE A 18 -10.55 -3.98 32.61
C PHE A 18 -9.08 -3.97 32.15
N LEU A 19 -8.17 -4.59 32.91
CA LEU A 19 -6.76 -4.76 32.54
C LEU A 19 -6.55 -5.68 31.33
N MET A 20 -7.36 -6.74 31.18
CA MET A 20 -7.29 -7.62 29.99
C MET A 20 -7.79 -6.93 28.70
N LEU A 21 -8.73 -5.99 28.78
CA LEU A 21 -9.24 -5.27 27.61
C LEU A 21 -8.20 -4.32 26.97
N ILE A 22 -7.24 -3.81 27.74
CA ILE A 22 -6.22 -2.86 27.26
C ILE A 22 -5.12 -3.58 26.46
N VAL A 23 -4.83 -4.84 26.79
CA VAL A 23 -3.82 -5.67 26.09
C VAL A 23 -4.30 -6.09 24.69
N SER A 24 -5.60 -6.23 24.49
CA SER A 24 -6.18 -6.72 23.23
C SER A 24 -6.17 -5.71 22.07
N PHE A 25 -5.88 -4.43 22.33
CA PHE A 25 -5.86 -3.38 21.29
C PHE A 25 -4.47 -3.09 20.70
N SER A 26 -3.41 -3.74 21.20
CA SER A 26 -2.02 -3.44 20.82
C SER A 26 -1.39 -4.50 19.92
N ALA A 27 -2.08 -4.95 18.87
CA ALA A 27 -1.56 -5.99 17.97
C ALA A 27 -1.72 -5.68 16.47
N CYS A 28 -1.70 -4.41 16.09
CA CYS A 28 -1.49 -4.00 14.69
C CYS A 28 -0.44 -2.89 14.63
N THR A 29 0.77 -3.19 15.10
CA THR A 29 1.95 -2.43 14.72
C THR A 29 2.48 -2.98 13.39
N HIS A 30 1.79 -2.68 12.28
CA HIS A 30 2.40 -2.87 10.95
C HIS A 30 3.56 -1.87 10.86
N SER A 31 4.76 -2.35 11.18
CA SER A 31 5.98 -1.56 11.01
C SER A 31 6.11 -1.28 9.52
N GLN A 32 5.98 -0.01 9.13
CA GLN A 32 6.14 0.44 7.75
C GLN A 32 7.59 0.17 7.33
N LYS A 33 7.83 -1.01 6.78
CA LYS A 33 9.12 -1.41 6.20
C LYS A 33 9.08 -1.04 4.73
N ASP A 34 10.22 -0.57 4.22
CA ASP A 34 10.38 -0.40 2.79
C ASP A 34 10.28 -1.78 2.11
N ILE A 35 9.22 -1.98 1.32
CA ILE A 35 9.03 -3.20 0.54
C ILE A 35 9.71 -2.97 -0.79
N ILE A 36 10.88 -3.58 -0.93
CA ILE A 36 11.57 -3.69 -2.21
C ILE A 36 11.14 -5.01 -2.81
N PRO A 37 10.47 -5.01 -3.98
CA PRO A 37 10.14 -6.25 -4.67
C PRO A 37 11.39 -7.10 -4.92
N SER A 38 11.25 -8.42 -4.87
CA SER A 38 12.35 -9.34 -5.13
C SER A 38 12.76 -9.34 -6.61
N ALA A 39 14.00 -9.74 -6.91
CA ALA A 39 14.49 -9.87 -8.28
C ALA A 39 13.68 -10.86 -9.14
N GLU A 40 12.82 -11.69 -8.54
CA GLU A 40 11.92 -12.60 -9.27
C GLU A 40 10.90 -11.86 -10.15
N TYR A 41 10.65 -10.57 -9.90
CA TYR A 41 9.78 -9.72 -10.71
C TYR A 41 10.48 -9.08 -11.92
N ALA A 42 11.82 -9.12 -11.99
CA ALA A 42 12.61 -8.53 -13.08
C ALA A 42 12.21 -8.98 -14.50
N PRO A 43 11.78 -10.23 -14.78
CA PRO A 43 11.34 -10.61 -16.13
C PRO A 43 9.93 -10.09 -16.50
N TYR A 44 9.20 -9.48 -15.55
CA TYR A 44 7.82 -9.04 -15.76
C TYR A 44 7.64 -7.53 -15.60
N VAL A 45 8.43 -6.90 -14.72
CA VAL A 45 8.35 -5.48 -14.39
C VAL A 45 9.71 -4.85 -14.64
N ASN A 46 9.78 -3.90 -15.57
CA ASN A 46 10.97 -3.10 -15.84
C ASN A 46 11.18 -2.05 -14.76
N ALA A 47 10.12 -1.35 -14.38
CA ALA A 47 10.20 -0.24 -13.45
C ALA A 47 8.90 -0.01 -12.68
N TYR A 48 9.03 0.57 -11.49
CA TYR A 48 7.89 0.94 -10.65
C TYR A 48 8.19 2.21 -9.85
N THR A 49 7.13 2.87 -9.38
CA THR A 49 7.26 4.02 -8.50
C THR A 49 7.53 3.56 -7.06
N GLY A 50 8.64 4.00 -6.48
CA GLY A 50 8.99 3.66 -5.11
C GLY A 50 9.88 4.70 -4.45
N GLY A 51 9.97 4.67 -3.12
CA GLY A 51 10.73 5.67 -2.38
C GLY A 51 9.96 6.96 -2.18
N VAL A 52 10.63 8.12 -2.23
CA VAL A 52 10.00 9.41 -1.88
C VAL A 52 9.37 10.09 -3.10
N ILE A 53 8.08 10.42 -2.99
CA ILE A 53 7.28 11.07 -4.03
C ILE A 53 6.69 12.41 -3.55
N SER A 54 6.24 13.25 -4.47
CA SER A 54 5.56 14.51 -4.15
C SER A 54 4.04 14.35 -4.12
N GLN A 55 3.32 15.34 -3.59
CA GLN A 55 1.84 15.32 -3.52
C GLN A 55 1.15 15.29 -4.89
N GLY A 56 1.81 15.78 -5.94
CA GLY A 56 1.30 15.79 -7.31
C GLY A 56 1.92 14.70 -8.19
N SER A 57 2.65 13.76 -7.59
CA SER A 57 3.28 12.68 -8.34
C SER A 57 2.26 11.60 -8.68
N THR A 58 2.35 11.10 -9.90
CA THR A 58 1.66 9.89 -10.33
C THR A 58 2.46 8.65 -9.98
N ILE A 59 1.76 7.52 -9.89
CA ILE A 59 2.34 6.22 -9.56
C ILE A 59 2.27 5.37 -10.83
N ARG A 60 3.40 4.94 -11.35
CA ARG A 60 3.44 4.14 -12.58
C ARG A 60 4.17 2.83 -12.37
N ILE A 61 3.79 1.87 -13.20
CA ILE A 61 4.45 0.58 -13.37
C ILE A 61 4.68 0.35 -14.86
N GLU A 62 5.90 -0.07 -15.18
CA GLU A 62 6.32 -0.43 -16.53
C GLU A 62 6.58 -1.94 -16.56
N LEU A 63 5.85 -2.62 -17.43
CA LEU A 63 5.96 -4.04 -17.71
C LEU A 63 7.11 -4.29 -18.69
N THR A 64 7.69 -5.48 -18.61
CA THR A 64 8.74 -5.93 -19.55
C THR A 64 8.17 -6.28 -20.93
N HIS A 65 6.91 -6.70 -20.98
CA HIS A 65 6.23 -7.12 -22.20
C HIS A 65 5.13 -6.14 -22.59
N ASP A 66 5.10 -5.76 -23.86
CA ASP A 66 4.03 -4.95 -24.43
C ASP A 66 2.71 -5.73 -24.43
N GLN A 67 1.65 -5.06 -24.01
CA GLN A 67 0.29 -5.58 -24.10
C GLN A 67 -0.29 -5.27 -25.49
N PRO A 68 -0.82 -6.28 -26.21
CA PRO A 68 -1.43 -6.08 -27.52
C PRO A 68 -2.77 -5.34 -27.38
N MET A 69 -3.03 -4.39 -28.26
CA MET A 69 -4.33 -3.71 -28.40
C MET A 69 -4.81 -2.98 -27.12
N VAL A 70 -3.92 -2.30 -26.41
CA VAL A 70 -4.34 -1.41 -25.31
C VAL A 70 -5.00 -0.14 -25.82
N ASP A 71 -6.08 0.27 -25.16
CA ASP A 71 -6.72 1.56 -25.39
C ASP A 71 -5.89 2.67 -24.70
N MET A 72 -4.89 3.19 -25.42
CA MET A 72 -4.03 4.27 -24.92
C MET A 72 -4.84 5.50 -24.49
N ASN A 73 -4.44 6.09 -23.36
CA ASN A 73 -5.06 7.26 -22.74
C ASN A 73 -6.52 7.09 -22.29
N ASN A 74 -7.07 5.86 -22.34
CA ASN A 74 -8.37 5.56 -21.74
C ASN A 74 -8.21 5.11 -20.28
N GLU A 75 -9.21 5.48 -19.48
CA GLU A 75 -9.33 5.05 -18.09
C GLU A 75 -9.61 3.54 -18.04
N LEU A 76 -8.79 2.82 -17.29
CA LEU A 76 -9.02 1.42 -16.96
C LEU A 76 -10.28 1.31 -16.09
N LYS A 77 -11.28 0.55 -16.56
CA LYS A 77 -12.53 0.32 -15.82
C LYS A 77 -12.28 -0.33 -14.46
N ASP A 78 -11.36 -1.30 -14.44
CA ASP A 78 -10.93 -2.00 -13.24
C ASP A 78 -9.52 -1.53 -12.89
N ASN A 79 -9.38 -0.88 -11.73
CA ASN A 79 -8.10 -0.35 -11.28
C ASN A 79 -7.22 -1.48 -10.71
N PRO A 80 -6.08 -1.81 -11.32
CA PRO A 80 -5.19 -2.87 -10.84
C PRO A 80 -4.35 -2.45 -9.62
N PHE A 81 -4.43 -1.19 -9.21
CA PHE A 81 -3.71 -0.65 -8.06
C PHE A 81 -4.59 -0.62 -6.81
N SER A 82 -4.05 -1.17 -5.73
CA SER A 82 -4.59 -1.04 -4.38
C SER A 82 -3.58 -0.34 -3.49
N PHE A 83 -4.04 0.54 -2.60
CA PHE A 83 -3.17 1.30 -1.70
C PHE A 83 -3.60 1.19 -0.24
N SER A 84 -2.62 1.17 0.66
CA SER A 84 -2.79 1.26 2.11
C SER A 84 -1.87 2.36 2.68
N PRO A 85 -2.40 3.46 3.23
CA PRO A 85 -3.82 3.81 3.31
C PRO A 85 -4.45 4.05 1.93
N SER A 86 -5.77 3.87 1.83
CA SER A 86 -6.49 3.91 0.55
C SER A 86 -6.37 5.26 -0.14
N LEU A 87 -5.98 5.21 -1.42
CA LEU A 87 -5.90 6.34 -2.34
C LEU A 87 -7.00 6.25 -3.37
N LYS A 88 -7.67 7.37 -3.62
CA LYS A 88 -8.59 7.51 -4.75
C LYS A 88 -7.82 8.04 -5.94
N GLY A 89 -8.18 7.57 -7.12
CA GLY A 89 -7.53 7.96 -8.36
C GLY A 89 -7.98 7.09 -9.51
N LYS A 90 -7.35 7.29 -10.66
CA LYS A 90 -7.69 6.67 -11.93
C LYS A 90 -6.45 6.07 -12.57
N ALA A 91 -6.59 4.91 -13.18
CA ALA A 91 -5.50 4.24 -13.88
C ALA A 91 -5.66 4.38 -15.39
N TYR A 92 -4.57 4.62 -16.10
CA TYR A 92 -4.53 4.85 -17.54
C TYR A 92 -3.38 4.08 -18.17
N TRP A 93 -3.60 3.56 -19.37
CA TRP A 93 -2.50 3.14 -20.24
C TRP A 93 -1.84 4.37 -20.84
N VAL A 94 -0.59 4.65 -20.47
CA VAL A 94 0.20 5.75 -21.05
C VAL A 94 1.11 5.26 -22.19
N SER A 95 1.42 3.95 -22.21
CA SER A 95 2.13 3.24 -23.28
C SER A 95 1.69 1.77 -23.31
N ASN A 96 2.08 1.01 -24.34
CA ASN A 96 1.76 -0.42 -24.46
C ASN A 96 2.27 -1.31 -23.32
N ASN A 97 3.27 -0.86 -22.58
CA ASN A 97 3.81 -1.56 -21.42
C ASN A 97 3.71 -0.75 -20.12
N THR A 98 3.14 0.46 -20.14
CA THR A 98 3.17 1.37 -18.99
C THR A 98 1.78 1.78 -18.56
N ILE A 99 1.47 1.49 -17.30
CA ILE A 99 0.23 1.90 -16.65
C ILE A 99 0.55 2.97 -15.63
N GLU A 100 -0.18 4.08 -15.68
CA GLU A 100 -0.10 5.19 -14.75
C GLU A 100 -1.38 5.28 -13.91
N PHE A 101 -1.23 5.26 -12.59
CA PHE A 101 -2.23 5.67 -11.64
C PHE A 101 -2.04 7.14 -11.28
N VAL A 102 -3.09 7.92 -11.52
CA VAL A 102 -3.20 9.34 -11.18
C VAL A 102 -4.06 9.46 -9.92
N PRO A 103 -3.46 9.73 -8.74
CA PRO A 103 -4.20 9.99 -7.52
C PRO A 103 -5.04 11.26 -7.66
N GLU A 104 -6.22 11.29 -7.04
CA GLU A 104 -7.04 12.49 -6.95
C GLU A 104 -6.30 13.58 -6.16
N GLU A 105 -6.43 14.84 -6.60
CA GLU A 105 -5.68 15.94 -6.01
C GLU A 105 -5.92 16.05 -4.49
N GLY A 106 -4.85 16.21 -3.73
CA GLY A 106 -4.91 16.34 -2.27
C GLY A 106 -5.06 15.02 -1.49
N THR A 107 -5.15 13.86 -2.16
CA THR A 107 -5.18 12.55 -1.48
C THR A 107 -3.83 12.12 -0.92
N LEU A 108 -2.74 12.48 -1.61
CA LEU A 108 -1.37 12.24 -1.15
C LEU A 108 -0.98 13.23 -0.04
N LYS A 109 -0.83 12.69 1.18
CA LYS A 109 -0.51 13.45 2.39
C LYS A 109 1.00 13.45 2.65
N PRO A 110 1.65 14.62 2.82
CA PRO A 110 3.07 14.69 3.11
C PRO A 110 3.40 14.02 4.44
N GLY A 111 4.52 13.32 4.48
CA GLY A 111 4.99 12.56 5.63
C GLY A 111 4.34 11.18 5.79
N ALA A 112 3.32 10.85 5.00
CA ALA A 112 2.66 9.55 5.03
C ALA A 112 3.35 8.54 4.12
N PHE A 113 3.39 7.30 4.56
CA PHE A 113 3.79 6.16 3.74
C PHE A 113 2.54 5.50 3.16
N TYR A 114 2.68 5.05 1.91
CA TYR A 114 1.67 4.37 1.14
C TYR A 114 2.29 3.08 0.61
N GLU A 115 1.68 1.96 0.99
CA GLU A 115 1.94 0.65 0.44
C GLU A 115 1.01 0.45 -0.75
N GLY A 116 1.58 0.24 -1.94
CA GLY A 116 0.87 -0.01 -3.18
C GLY A 116 1.04 -1.45 -3.62
N THR A 117 -0.07 -2.13 -3.87
CA THR A 117 -0.14 -3.46 -4.48
C THR A 117 -0.64 -3.32 -5.91
N PHE A 118 0.07 -3.93 -6.84
CA PHE A 118 -0.32 -4.00 -8.24
C PHE A 118 -0.61 -5.43 -8.66
N GLN A 119 -1.79 -5.65 -9.25
CA GLN A 119 -2.27 -6.94 -9.71
C GLN A 119 -1.64 -7.30 -11.07
N LEU A 120 -0.38 -7.76 -11.05
CA LEU A 120 0.36 -8.18 -12.24
C LEU A 120 -0.31 -9.35 -12.98
N GLY A 121 -0.96 -10.25 -12.24
CA GLY A 121 -1.63 -11.43 -12.78
C GLY A 121 -2.81 -11.14 -13.71
N ASP A 122 -3.30 -9.89 -13.74
CA ASP A 122 -4.39 -9.48 -14.63
C ASP A 122 -3.90 -9.15 -16.05
N PHE A 123 -2.59 -8.89 -16.21
CA PHE A 123 -1.98 -8.48 -17.49
C PHE A 123 -1.01 -9.51 -18.05
N ILE A 124 -0.33 -10.27 -17.18
CA ILE A 124 0.68 -11.24 -17.60
C ILE A 124 0.43 -12.56 -16.87
N GLU A 125 0.56 -13.66 -17.59
CA GLU A 125 0.56 -14.99 -16.98
C GLU A 125 1.85 -15.19 -16.17
N VAL A 126 1.70 -15.20 -14.85
CA VAL A 126 2.79 -15.36 -13.89
C VAL A 126 2.46 -16.43 -12.87
N ASP A 127 3.49 -16.98 -12.21
CA ASP A 127 3.32 -17.88 -11.09
C ASP A 127 2.41 -17.27 -10.01
N LYS A 128 1.64 -18.12 -9.30
CA LYS A 128 0.72 -17.66 -8.24
C LYS A 128 1.37 -16.77 -7.19
N LYS A 129 2.67 -16.97 -6.92
CA LYS A 129 3.46 -16.19 -5.96
C LYS A 129 3.86 -14.79 -6.45
N LEU A 130 3.76 -14.52 -7.76
CA LEU A 130 4.15 -13.26 -8.41
C LEU A 130 2.97 -12.47 -8.98
N LYS A 131 1.73 -12.89 -8.69
CA LYS A 131 0.53 -12.20 -9.18
C LYS A 131 0.38 -10.79 -8.62
N GLU A 132 0.95 -10.52 -7.46
CA GLU A 132 0.82 -9.26 -6.75
C GLU A 132 2.20 -8.65 -6.52
N LEU A 133 2.44 -7.48 -7.10
CA LEU A 133 3.65 -6.70 -6.86
C LEU A 133 3.37 -5.71 -5.72
N ASN A 134 4.03 -5.88 -4.58
CA ASN A 134 3.94 -4.96 -3.46
C ASN A 134 5.11 -3.97 -3.48
N SER A 135 4.82 -2.69 -3.31
CA SER A 135 5.78 -1.60 -3.34
C SER A 135 5.44 -0.55 -2.29
N THR A 136 6.43 0.17 -1.77
CA THR A 136 6.19 1.29 -0.84
C THR A 136 6.68 2.60 -1.41
N CYS A 137 5.88 3.63 -1.20
CA CYS A 137 6.24 5.01 -1.46
C CYS A 137 5.91 5.90 -0.26
N LYS A 138 6.70 6.96 -0.07
CA LYS A 138 6.50 7.96 0.99
C LYS A 138 6.25 9.29 0.33
N CYS A 139 5.11 9.90 0.60
CA CYS A 139 4.85 11.25 0.14
C CYS A 139 5.62 12.25 1.02
N ASN A 140 6.33 13.20 0.43
CA ASN A 140 7.03 14.28 1.13
C ASN A 140 6.57 15.64 0.61
N ARG A 141 6.71 16.67 1.46
CA ARG A 141 6.31 18.05 1.13
C ARG A 141 7.23 18.71 0.11
N ILE A 142 8.47 18.22 0.01
CA ILE A 142 9.50 18.76 -0.89
C ILE A 142 9.30 18.13 -2.28
N LEU A 143 9.42 18.95 -3.33
CA LEU A 143 9.52 18.48 -4.71
C LEU A 143 10.81 17.67 -4.87
N ILE A 144 10.73 16.36 -4.63
CA ILE A 144 11.81 15.43 -4.96
C ILE A 144 11.38 14.74 -6.25
N ASN A 145 12.23 14.79 -7.27
CA ASN A 145 12.00 14.11 -8.55
C ASN A 145 11.63 12.65 -8.29
N ASN A 146 10.50 12.24 -8.86
CA ASN A 146 9.91 10.92 -8.73
C ASN A 146 11.00 9.85 -8.96
N LEU A 147 11.32 9.05 -7.93
CA LEU A 147 12.30 7.97 -8.06
C LEU A 147 11.61 6.77 -8.72
N PHE A 148 11.59 6.82 -10.06
CA PHE A 148 11.29 5.65 -10.87
C PHE A 148 12.38 4.61 -10.62
N LYS A 149 12.04 3.53 -9.91
CA LYS A 149 12.99 2.46 -9.59
C LYS A 149 12.93 1.42 -10.71
N PHE A 150 14.04 1.21 -11.36
CA PHE A 150 14.23 0.13 -12.31
C PHE A 150 14.60 -1.15 -11.57
N PHE A 151 14.07 -2.28 -12.01
CA PHE A 151 14.65 -3.58 -11.68
C PHE A 151 15.95 -3.69 -12.48
N VAL A 152 17.09 -3.53 -11.80
CA VAL A 152 18.45 -3.77 -12.34
C VAL A 152 18.92 -5.15 -11.91
#